data_AF-A0A7X3PGH9-F1
#
_entry.id   AF-A0A7X3PGH9-F1
#
_cell.length_a   1.000
_cell.length_b   1.000
_cell.length_c   1.000
_cell.angle_alpha   90.00
_cell.angle_beta   90.00
_cell.angle_gamma   90.00
#
_symmetry.space_group_name_H-M   'P 1'
#
loop_
_entity.id
_entity.type
_entity.pdbx_description
1 polymer ?
#
loop_
_entity_poly.entity_id
_entity_poly.type
_entity_poly.pdbx_seq_one_letter_code
_entity_poly.pdbx_strand_id
1 'polypeptide(L)'
;MELFRALGALLDGPCGENRLIGHLLELGPVPDEPTHNDLFLFQLYPYASAFLGTDGRMGGEARDRVAGFWRALGTTPPEDPDHLRALLGGYAWLVEAQQRGNGKSAQACRDARHAFLWEHLLSWVLPFLTKLRQIAPPFYREWADTLEALLFGESARLGPPTRRPLALREAKPVPDPRRTDGDSFFNALLSPVRSGLVLTRADLARAARDLGFGLRVGERAYILRSMMSQGPRATLDWLACEAGDWAHLHDRGGTTAPEVADFWTHRVTATGRLLSDLSADIGADLDSELGADVQNG
;
A
#
# COMPACT_ATOMS: atom_id res chain seq x y z
N MET A 1 -10.69 -13.36 17.41
CA MET A 1 -11.20 -13.86 16.11
C MET A 1 -12.33 -12.96 15.65
N GLU A 2 -13.39 -12.82 16.45
CA GLU A 2 -14.45 -11.83 16.20
C GLU A 2 -13.93 -10.40 15.99
N LEU A 3 -12.86 -10.02 16.69
CA LEU A 3 -12.26 -8.69 16.50
C LEU A 3 -11.74 -8.44 15.07
N PHE A 4 -11.17 -9.44 14.38
CA PHE A 4 -10.77 -9.28 12.97
C PHE A 4 -11.99 -9.11 12.06
N ARG A 5 -13.07 -9.87 12.31
CA ARG A 5 -14.33 -9.73 11.57
C ARG A 5 -14.97 -8.36 11.81
N ALA A 6 -14.98 -7.88 13.06
CA ALA A 6 -15.49 -6.58 13.45
C ALA A 6 -14.71 -5.43 12.79
N LEU A 7 -13.36 -5.47 12.85
CA LEU A 7 -12.53 -4.49 12.16
C LEU A 7 -12.73 -4.54 10.64
N GLY A 8 -12.89 -5.74 10.06
CA GLY A 8 -13.22 -5.89 8.64
C GLY A 8 -14.56 -5.29 8.25
N ALA A 9 -15.59 -5.42 9.09
CA ALA A 9 -16.92 -4.84 8.84
C ALA A 9 -16.91 -3.31 8.82
N LEU A 10 -16.02 -2.67 9.60
CA LEU A 10 -15.85 -1.21 9.61
C LEU A 10 -15.25 -0.61 8.32
N LEU A 11 -14.79 -1.46 7.41
CA LEU A 11 -14.40 -1.08 6.05
C LEU A 11 -15.58 -1.03 5.08
N ASP A 12 -16.74 -1.57 5.45
CA ASP A 12 -17.98 -1.34 4.69
C ASP A 12 -18.52 0.06 4.99
N GLY A 13 -19.37 0.56 4.09
CA GLY A 13 -20.01 1.87 4.24
C GLY A 13 -20.73 2.04 5.60
N PRO A 14 -20.82 3.27 6.11
CA PRO A 14 -21.33 3.51 7.45
C PRO A 14 -22.82 3.16 7.56
N CYS A 15 -23.14 2.16 8.38
CA CYS A 15 -24.49 1.72 8.70
C CYS A 15 -24.75 1.70 10.22
N GLY A 16 -25.96 1.30 10.62
CA GLY A 16 -26.34 1.17 12.04
C GLY A 16 -25.46 0.17 12.78
N GLU A 17 -25.18 -0.98 12.19
CA GLU A 17 -24.31 -2.01 12.77
C GLU A 17 -22.87 -1.50 12.94
N ASN A 18 -22.32 -0.83 11.94
CA ASN A 18 -20.95 -0.29 12.00
C ASN A 18 -20.79 0.77 13.10
N ARG A 19 -21.82 1.58 13.36
CA ARG A 19 -21.83 2.51 14.51
C ARG A 19 -21.75 1.79 15.85
N LEU A 20 -22.48 0.70 16.01
CA LEU A 20 -22.43 -0.11 17.23
C LEU A 20 -21.04 -0.75 17.40
N ILE A 21 -20.47 -1.32 16.34
CA ILE A 21 -19.13 -1.92 16.37
C ILE A 21 -18.08 -0.85 16.75
N GLY A 22 -18.10 0.31 16.09
CA GLY A 22 -17.17 1.40 16.39
C GLY A 22 -17.26 1.89 17.83
N HIS A 23 -18.47 1.96 18.40
CA HIS A 23 -18.68 2.30 19.80
C HIS A 23 -18.13 1.24 20.76
N LEU A 24 -18.40 -0.05 20.50
CA LEU A 24 -17.91 -1.16 21.32
C LEU A 24 -16.38 -1.30 21.30
N LEU A 25 -15.75 -0.88 20.20
CA LEU A 25 -14.30 -0.85 20.05
C LEU A 25 -13.68 0.49 20.50
N GLU A 26 -14.48 1.41 21.05
CA GLU A 26 -14.04 2.72 21.56
C GLU A 26 -13.32 3.59 20.51
N LEU A 27 -13.62 3.40 19.22
CA LEU A 27 -12.94 4.10 18.11
C LEU A 27 -13.46 5.54 17.88
N GLY A 28 -14.43 5.98 18.68
CA GLY A 28 -15.10 7.28 18.52
C GLY A 28 -16.20 7.28 17.45
N PRO A 29 -16.60 8.45 16.93
CA PRO A 29 -17.71 8.57 16.00
C PRO A 29 -17.34 8.01 14.62
N VAL A 30 -18.17 7.10 14.11
CA VAL A 30 -18.03 6.58 12.74
C VAL A 30 -18.20 7.73 11.73
N PRO A 31 -17.30 7.87 10.75
CA PRO A 31 -17.42 8.88 9.70
C PRO A 31 -18.71 8.75 8.89
N ASP A 32 -19.14 9.86 8.31
CA ASP A 32 -20.27 9.86 7.38
C ASP A 32 -19.92 9.18 6.04
N GLU A 33 -20.94 8.89 5.25
CA GLU A 33 -20.79 8.19 3.97
C GLU A 33 -19.90 8.94 2.98
N PRO A 34 -20.02 10.28 2.81
CA PRO A 34 -19.09 11.04 1.96
C PRO A 34 -17.63 10.92 2.40
N THR A 35 -17.34 11.02 3.70
CA THR A 35 -15.97 10.89 4.22
C THR A 35 -15.43 9.48 4.02
N HIS A 36 -16.25 8.46 4.26
CA HIS A 36 -15.89 7.07 4.02
C HIS A 36 -15.58 6.83 2.54
N ASN A 37 -16.44 7.31 1.64
CA ASN A 37 -16.30 7.13 0.20
C ASN A 37 -15.07 7.89 -0.33
N ASP A 38 -14.83 9.13 0.11
CA ASP A 38 -13.59 9.85 -0.24
C ASP A 38 -12.36 9.02 0.12
N LEU A 39 -12.33 8.51 1.35
CA LEU A 39 -11.19 7.73 1.85
C LEU A 39 -10.98 6.42 1.08
N PHE A 40 -11.96 5.53 1.04
CA PHE A 40 -11.75 4.15 0.55
C PHE A 40 -12.07 3.94 -0.94
N LEU A 41 -12.87 4.82 -1.56
CA LEU A 41 -13.20 4.71 -2.99
C LEU A 41 -12.37 5.65 -3.88
N PHE A 42 -11.77 6.70 -3.33
CA PHE A 42 -11.02 7.68 -4.14
C PHE A 42 -9.57 7.87 -3.71
N GLN A 43 -9.24 7.75 -2.42
CA GLN A 43 -7.88 7.99 -1.94
C GLN A 43 -7.07 6.70 -1.74
N LEU A 44 -7.61 5.72 -1.00
CA LEU A 44 -6.87 4.57 -0.49
C LEU A 44 -7.71 3.29 -0.53
N TYR A 45 -7.63 2.60 -1.67
CA TYR A 45 -8.35 1.35 -1.92
C TYR A 45 -7.90 0.23 -0.96
N PRO A 46 -8.79 -0.39 -0.17
CA PRO A 46 -8.44 -1.47 0.76
C PRO A 46 -8.31 -2.84 0.06
N TYR A 47 -7.64 -2.90 -1.09
CA TYR A 47 -7.44 -4.10 -1.89
C TYR A 47 -5.95 -4.44 -2.01
N ALA A 48 -5.57 -5.71 -1.79
CA ALA A 48 -4.17 -6.14 -1.91
C ALA A 48 -3.61 -5.89 -3.31
N SER A 49 -4.43 -6.03 -4.36
CA SER A 49 -4.04 -5.75 -5.74
C SER A 49 -3.60 -4.31 -5.99
N ALA A 50 -4.20 -3.33 -5.32
CA ALA A 50 -3.78 -1.92 -5.43
C ALA A 50 -2.35 -1.67 -4.92
N PHE A 51 -1.83 -2.57 -4.07
CA PHE A 51 -0.50 -2.49 -3.48
C PHE A 51 0.50 -3.43 -4.16
N LEU A 52 0.08 -4.67 -4.43
CA LEU A 52 0.93 -5.77 -4.91
C LEU A 52 0.86 -5.97 -6.44
N GLY A 53 -0.05 -5.29 -7.13
CA GLY A 53 -0.19 -5.32 -8.59
C GLY A 53 0.86 -4.47 -9.28
N THR A 54 1.27 -4.88 -10.49
CA THR A 54 2.35 -4.23 -11.26
C THR A 54 2.01 -2.84 -11.77
N ASP A 55 0.73 -2.49 -11.82
CA ASP A 55 0.17 -1.23 -12.30
C ASP A 55 -0.50 -0.40 -11.19
N GLY A 56 -0.55 -0.92 -9.95
CA GLY A 56 -1.20 -0.24 -8.82
C GLY A 56 -2.72 -0.11 -8.94
N ARG A 57 -3.37 -0.99 -9.72
CA ARG A 57 -4.84 -1.05 -9.90
C ARG A 57 -5.45 -2.26 -9.18
N MET A 58 -6.77 -2.25 -9.03
CA MET A 58 -7.52 -3.37 -8.45
C MET A 58 -7.65 -4.53 -9.44
N GLY A 59 -7.53 -5.76 -8.94
CA GLY A 59 -7.65 -7.00 -9.71
C GLY A 59 -6.31 -7.60 -10.17
N GLY A 60 -6.36 -8.40 -11.23
CA GLY A 60 -5.20 -9.06 -11.81
C GLY A 60 -4.57 -10.14 -10.92
N GLU A 61 -3.28 -10.40 -11.13
CA GLU A 61 -2.58 -11.55 -10.55
C GLU A 61 -2.61 -11.57 -9.01
N ALA A 62 -2.50 -10.40 -8.37
CA ALA A 62 -2.56 -10.31 -6.92
C ALA A 62 -3.91 -10.81 -6.36
N ARG A 63 -5.03 -10.45 -7.00
CA ARG A 63 -6.37 -10.96 -6.66
C ARG A 63 -6.49 -12.46 -6.94
N ASP A 64 -5.98 -12.90 -8.10
CA ASP A 64 -6.04 -14.31 -8.51
C ASP A 64 -5.26 -15.24 -7.57
N ARG A 65 -4.13 -14.78 -7.02
CA ARG A 65 -3.36 -15.52 -6.02
C ARG A 65 -4.16 -15.74 -4.73
N VAL A 66 -4.86 -14.73 -4.24
CA VAL A 66 -5.73 -14.88 -3.06
C VAL A 66 -6.91 -15.81 -3.36
N ALA A 67 -7.53 -15.67 -4.54
CA ALA A 67 -8.58 -16.60 -4.97
C ALA A 67 -8.06 -18.05 -5.06
N GLY A 68 -6.86 -18.24 -5.60
CA GLY A 68 -6.18 -19.53 -5.70
C GLY A 68 -5.94 -20.18 -4.34
N PHE A 69 -5.57 -19.38 -3.32
CA PHE A 69 -5.42 -19.85 -1.95
C PHE A 69 -6.71 -20.47 -1.41
N TRP A 70 -7.85 -19.79 -1.58
CA TRP A 70 -9.16 -20.33 -1.16
C TRP A 70 -9.53 -21.61 -1.90
N ARG A 71 -9.30 -21.68 -3.22
CA ARG A 71 -9.54 -22.89 -4.01
C ARG A 71 -8.66 -24.06 -3.55
N ALA A 72 -7.41 -23.80 -3.18
CA ALA A 72 -6.49 -24.81 -2.67
C ALA A 72 -6.93 -25.37 -1.30
N LEU A 73 -7.66 -24.58 -0.50
CA LEU A 73 -8.33 -25.04 0.72
C LEU A 73 -9.66 -25.75 0.48
N GLY A 74 -10.09 -25.90 -0.78
CA GLY A 74 -11.36 -26.53 -1.15
C GLY A 74 -12.59 -25.65 -0.90
N THR A 75 -12.41 -24.33 -0.77
CA THR A 75 -13.50 -23.38 -0.53
C THR A 75 -13.73 -22.48 -1.75
N THR A 76 -14.96 -22.03 -1.94
CA THR A 76 -15.27 -20.99 -2.95
C THR A 76 -14.68 -19.65 -2.49
N PRO A 77 -13.85 -18.97 -3.32
CA PRO A 77 -13.35 -17.64 -2.99
C PRO A 77 -14.49 -16.65 -2.80
N PRO A 78 -14.36 -15.66 -1.88
CA PRO A 78 -15.26 -14.51 -1.84
C PRO A 78 -15.30 -13.76 -3.16
N GLU A 79 -16.34 -12.94 -3.38
CA GLU A 79 -16.49 -12.12 -4.58
C GLU A 79 -15.25 -11.23 -4.79
N ASP A 80 -14.86 -10.48 -3.76
CA ASP A 80 -13.63 -9.68 -3.71
C ASP A 80 -12.62 -10.32 -2.74
N PRO A 81 -11.86 -11.33 -3.20
CA PRO A 81 -11.05 -12.17 -2.31
C PRO A 81 -9.86 -11.41 -1.71
N ASP A 82 -9.39 -10.35 -2.38
CA ASP A 82 -8.24 -9.54 -1.96
C ASP A 82 -8.62 -8.22 -1.26
N HIS A 83 -9.91 -7.97 -1.06
CA HIS A 83 -10.37 -6.88 -0.22
C HIS A 83 -10.03 -7.16 1.26
N LEU A 84 -9.56 -6.15 1.99
CA LEU A 84 -9.09 -6.31 3.36
C LEU A 84 -10.15 -6.89 4.30
N ARG A 85 -11.42 -6.50 4.17
CA ARG A 85 -12.54 -7.14 4.89
C ARG A 85 -12.59 -8.66 4.67
N ALA A 86 -12.49 -9.11 3.42
CA ALA A 86 -12.53 -10.53 3.08
C ALA A 86 -11.30 -11.26 3.65
N LEU A 87 -10.14 -10.61 3.58
CA LEU A 87 -8.90 -11.16 4.14
C LEU A 87 -8.97 -11.30 5.68
N LEU A 88 -9.46 -10.28 6.39
CA LEU A 88 -9.61 -10.34 7.85
C LEU A 88 -10.65 -11.39 8.29
N GLY A 89 -11.78 -11.47 7.59
CA GLY A 89 -12.78 -12.51 7.83
C GLY A 89 -12.26 -13.93 7.54
N GLY A 90 -11.51 -14.08 6.46
CA GLY A 90 -10.84 -15.33 6.08
C GLY A 90 -9.77 -15.75 7.09
N TYR A 91 -8.99 -14.80 7.58
CA TYR A 91 -8.01 -15.05 8.63
C TYR A 91 -8.68 -15.52 9.93
N ALA A 92 -9.76 -14.86 10.36
CA ALA A 92 -10.53 -15.28 11.53
C ALA A 92 -11.04 -16.72 11.38
N TRP A 93 -11.57 -17.08 10.20
CA TRP A 93 -12.01 -18.44 9.89
C TRP A 93 -10.87 -19.46 9.98
N LEU A 94 -9.67 -19.15 9.48
CA LEU A 94 -8.50 -20.02 9.57
C LEU A 94 -8.10 -20.29 11.03
N VAL A 95 -8.21 -19.28 11.90
CA VAL A 95 -7.91 -19.47 13.31
C VAL A 95 -8.93 -20.38 13.98
N GLU A 96 -10.22 -20.19 13.72
CA GLU A 96 -11.26 -21.07 14.24
C GLU A 96 -11.12 -22.51 13.72
N ALA A 97 -10.76 -22.67 12.44
CA ALA A 97 -10.49 -23.98 11.85
C ALA A 97 -9.32 -24.69 12.56
N GLN A 98 -8.24 -23.96 12.85
CA GLN A 98 -7.11 -24.46 13.63
C GLN A 98 -7.53 -24.92 15.03
N GLN A 99 -8.40 -24.16 15.71
CA GLN A 99 -8.88 -24.47 17.07
C GLN A 99 -9.81 -25.69 17.12
N ARG A 100 -10.61 -25.90 16.07
CA ARG A 100 -11.50 -27.07 15.95
C ARG A 100 -10.76 -28.35 15.55
N GLY A 101 -9.64 -28.21 14.84
CA GLY A 101 -8.84 -29.33 14.37
C GLY A 101 -8.14 -30.11 15.48
N ASN A 102 -7.71 -31.32 15.18
CA ASN A 102 -6.84 -32.13 16.05
C ASN A 102 -5.63 -32.67 15.27
N GLY A 103 -4.52 -32.94 15.97
CA GLY A 103 -3.30 -33.52 15.41
C GLY A 103 -2.88 -32.91 14.07
N LYS A 104 -2.88 -33.72 13.01
CA LYS A 104 -2.47 -33.32 11.65
C LYS A 104 -3.36 -32.23 11.05
N SER A 105 -4.66 -32.25 11.32
CA SER A 105 -5.60 -31.24 10.81
C SER A 105 -5.34 -29.87 11.41
N ALA A 106 -5.12 -29.81 12.74
CA ALA A 106 -4.74 -28.57 13.42
C ALA A 106 -3.42 -28.00 12.88
N GLN A 107 -2.43 -28.86 12.60
CA GLN A 107 -1.16 -28.41 12.03
C GLN A 107 -1.34 -27.85 10.61
N ALA A 108 -2.09 -28.54 9.74
CA ALA A 108 -2.36 -28.05 8.39
C ALA A 108 -3.09 -26.69 8.40
N CYS A 109 -4.04 -26.49 9.30
CA CYS A 109 -4.70 -25.19 9.50
C CYS A 109 -3.73 -24.13 10.02
N ARG A 110 -2.80 -24.48 10.92
CA ARG A 110 -1.76 -23.56 11.39
C ARG A 110 -0.84 -23.13 10.25
N ASP A 111 -0.44 -24.06 9.39
CA ASP A 111 0.42 -23.80 8.24
C ASP A 111 -0.30 -22.92 7.20
N ALA A 112 -1.58 -23.21 6.93
CA ALA A 112 -2.42 -22.36 6.08
C ALA A 112 -2.59 -20.95 6.65
N ARG A 113 -2.84 -20.82 7.97
CA ARG A 113 -2.94 -19.54 8.67
C ARG A 113 -1.64 -18.75 8.60
N HIS A 114 -0.49 -19.41 8.79
CA HIS A 114 0.83 -18.79 8.68
C HIS A 114 1.07 -18.28 7.25
N ALA A 115 0.85 -19.13 6.25
CA ALA A 115 0.96 -18.73 4.85
C ALA A 115 0.03 -17.55 4.52
N PHE A 116 -1.23 -17.59 4.95
CA PHE A 116 -2.19 -16.51 4.70
C PHE A 116 -1.77 -15.18 5.33
N LEU A 117 -1.31 -15.21 6.58
CA LEU A 117 -0.85 -14.01 7.28
C LEU A 117 0.28 -13.33 6.50
N TRP A 118 1.28 -14.09 6.08
CA TRP A 118 2.47 -13.53 5.45
C TRP A 118 2.28 -13.22 3.97
N GLU A 119 1.66 -14.11 3.20
CA GLU A 119 1.50 -13.96 1.75
C GLU A 119 0.41 -12.95 1.38
N HIS A 120 -0.69 -12.90 2.15
CA HIS A 120 -1.91 -12.20 1.72
C HIS A 120 -2.33 -11.04 2.63
N LEU A 121 -1.82 -10.93 3.86
CA LEU A 121 -2.08 -9.81 4.76
C LEU A 121 -0.85 -8.91 4.96
N LEU A 122 0.15 -9.40 5.71
CA LEU A 122 1.32 -8.60 6.11
C LEU A 122 2.15 -8.11 4.94
N SER A 123 2.10 -8.79 3.79
CA SER A 123 2.81 -8.41 2.56
C SER A 123 2.50 -6.99 2.09
N TRP A 124 1.34 -6.41 2.44
CA TRP A 124 0.92 -5.09 1.97
C TRP A 124 0.17 -4.23 2.99
N VAL A 125 -0.42 -4.82 4.03
CA VAL A 125 -1.30 -4.09 4.94
C VAL A 125 -0.56 -3.01 5.73
N LEU A 126 0.72 -3.19 6.06
CA LEU A 126 1.47 -2.20 6.85
C LEU A 126 1.69 -0.87 6.09
N PRO A 127 2.11 -0.86 4.81
CA PRO A 127 2.06 0.34 3.97
C PRO A 127 0.66 0.98 3.88
N PHE A 128 -0.40 0.16 3.79
CA PHE A 128 -1.78 0.65 3.78
C PHE A 128 -2.13 1.37 5.09
N LEU A 129 -1.87 0.76 6.25
CA LEU A 129 -2.13 1.36 7.56
C LEU A 129 -1.33 2.64 7.78
N THR A 130 -0.08 2.65 7.31
CA THR A 130 0.78 3.84 7.34
C THR A 130 0.15 5.01 6.58
N LYS A 131 -0.29 4.79 5.32
CA LYS A 131 -0.96 5.84 4.56
C LYS A 131 -2.31 6.21 5.18
N LEU A 132 -3.07 5.24 5.67
CA LEU A 132 -4.37 5.46 6.31
C LEU A 132 -4.22 6.45 7.49
N ARG A 133 -3.23 6.27 8.35
CA ARG A 133 -2.95 7.20 9.47
C ARG A 133 -2.67 8.63 9.03
N GLN A 134 -2.05 8.82 7.87
CA GLN A 134 -1.72 10.15 7.36
C GLN A 134 -2.96 10.91 6.90
N ILE A 135 -3.90 10.23 6.23
CA ILE A 135 -4.99 10.91 5.50
C ILE A 135 -6.37 10.73 6.13
N ALA A 136 -6.55 9.73 6.99
CA ALA A 136 -7.88 9.36 7.48
C ALA A 136 -8.34 10.25 8.66
N PRO A 137 -9.66 10.34 8.92
CA PRO A 137 -10.19 10.92 10.15
C PRO A 137 -9.79 10.08 11.39
N PRO A 138 -9.87 10.65 12.61
CA PRO A 138 -9.41 10.00 13.84
C PRO A 138 -9.90 8.56 14.02
N PHE A 139 -11.18 8.30 13.73
CA PHE A 139 -11.78 6.96 13.81
C PHE A 139 -10.95 5.88 13.09
N TYR A 140 -10.53 6.17 11.85
CA TYR A 140 -9.79 5.21 11.04
C TYR A 140 -8.29 5.16 11.38
N ARG A 141 -7.77 6.16 12.11
CA ARG A 141 -6.41 6.12 12.67
C ARG A 141 -6.36 5.15 13.86
N GLU A 142 -7.30 5.29 14.79
CA GLU A 142 -7.44 4.38 15.94
C GLU A 142 -7.75 2.95 15.48
N TRP A 143 -8.58 2.81 14.44
CA TRP A 143 -8.82 1.52 13.79
C TRP A 143 -7.53 0.90 13.23
N ALA A 144 -6.66 1.72 12.61
CA ALA A 144 -5.40 1.26 12.06
C ALA A 144 -4.44 0.78 13.16
N ASP A 145 -4.37 1.53 14.26
CA ASP A 145 -3.57 1.18 15.44
C ASP A 145 -4.04 -0.12 16.08
N THR A 146 -5.36 -0.28 16.21
CA THR A 146 -5.97 -1.52 16.71
C THR A 146 -5.64 -2.71 15.81
N LEU A 147 -5.78 -2.56 14.48
CA LEU A 147 -5.48 -3.64 13.55
C LEU A 147 -4.00 -4.01 13.55
N GLU A 148 -3.09 -3.03 13.55
CA GLU A 148 -1.65 -3.29 13.59
C GLU A 148 -1.24 -4.03 14.88
N ALA A 149 -1.77 -3.63 16.04
CA ALA A 149 -1.49 -4.30 17.31
C ALA A 149 -1.91 -5.78 17.29
N LEU A 150 -3.05 -6.10 16.67
CA LEU A 150 -3.48 -7.49 16.51
C LEU A 150 -2.59 -8.27 15.56
N LEU A 151 -2.24 -7.68 14.42
CA LEU A 151 -1.35 -8.30 13.44
C LEU A 151 0.04 -8.57 14.02
N PHE A 152 0.57 -7.67 14.86
CA PHE A 152 1.79 -7.89 15.62
C PHE A 152 1.69 -9.09 16.56
N GLY A 153 0.60 -9.20 17.32
CA GLY A 153 0.37 -10.36 18.18
C GLY A 153 0.32 -11.68 17.40
N GLU A 154 -0.24 -11.66 16.20
CA GLU A 154 -0.33 -12.83 15.34
C GLU A 154 1.00 -13.18 14.67
N SER A 155 1.78 -12.19 14.21
CA SER A 155 3.10 -12.40 13.63
C SER A 155 4.07 -12.98 14.66
N ALA A 156 4.08 -12.42 15.87
CA ALA A 156 4.88 -12.92 16.99
C ALA A 156 4.52 -14.37 17.36
N ARG A 157 3.23 -14.72 17.35
CA ARG A 157 2.77 -16.08 17.68
C ARG A 157 3.12 -17.11 16.61
N LEU A 158 3.02 -16.73 15.34
CA LEU A 158 3.22 -17.67 14.23
C LEU A 158 4.68 -17.79 13.82
N GLY A 159 5.49 -16.77 14.10
CA GLY A 159 6.89 -16.68 13.71
C GLY A 159 7.07 -16.21 12.27
N PRO A 160 8.31 -15.84 11.89
CA PRO A 160 8.62 -15.27 10.59
C PRO A 160 8.41 -16.30 9.45
N PRO A 161 8.24 -15.84 8.20
CA PRO A 161 8.16 -16.74 7.07
C PRO A 161 9.54 -17.29 6.70
N THR A 162 9.60 -18.53 6.22
CA THR A 162 10.86 -19.15 5.77
C THR A 162 11.42 -18.49 4.51
N ARG A 163 10.56 -17.88 3.70
CA ARG A 163 10.90 -17.12 2.51
C ARG A 163 10.02 -15.87 2.47
N ARG A 164 10.57 -14.75 2.02
CA ARG A 164 9.79 -13.52 1.75
C ARG A 164 8.57 -13.83 0.87
N PRO A 165 7.39 -13.22 1.12
CA PRO A 165 6.19 -13.43 0.30
C PRO A 165 6.43 -13.39 -1.22
N LEU A 166 5.77 -14.27 -1.97
CA LEU A 166 5.96 -14.44 -3.42
C LEU A 166 5.79 -13.12 -4.18
N ALA A 167 4.71 -12.38 -3.88
CA ALA A 167 4.41 -11.10 -4.53
C ALA A 167 5.56 -10.09 -4.40
N LEU A 168 6.25 -10.09 -3.25
CA LEU A 168 7.39 -9.20 -3.01
C LEU A 168 8.66 -9.70 -3.71
N ARG A 169 8.85 -11.03 -3.80
CA ARG A 169 10.00 -11.62 -4.52
C ARG A 169 9.95 -11.36 -6.03
N GLU A 170 8.75 -11.38 -6.62
CA GLU A 170 8.55 -11.21 -8.07
C GLU A 170 8.44 -9.75 -8.50
N ALA A 171 8.30 -8.84 -7.55
CA ALA A 171 8.14 -7.41 -7.83
C ALA A 171 9.36 -6.83 -8.55
N LYS A 172 9.14 -6.26 -9.73
CA LYS A 172 10.15 -5.54 -10.50
C LYS A 172 10.33 -4.11 -9.95
N PRO A 173 11.56 -3.56 -9.91
CA PRO A 173 11.79 -2.17 -9.54
C PRO A 173 11.11 -1.18 -10.50
N VAL A 174 11.09 0.10 -10.09
CA VAL A 174 10.90 1.22 -11.01
C VAL A 174 11.97 1.16 -12.10
N PRO A 175 11.58 1.16 -13.40
CA PRO A 175 12.53 1.14 -14.49
C PRO A 175 13.15 2.53 -14.68
N ASP A 176 14.40 2.58 -15.10
CA ASP A 176 15.08 3.86 -15.39
C ASP A 176 14.59 4.41 -16.74
N PRO A 177 13.93 5.58 -16.79
CA PRO A 177 13.39 6.16 -18.03
C PRO A 177 14.48 6.57 -19.03
N ARG A 178 15.76 6.62 -18.63
CA ARG A 178 16.89 6.79 -19.57
C ARG A 178 17.16 5.53 -20.40
N ARG A 179 16.61 4.38 -19.98
CA ARG A 179 16.82 3.05 -20.59
C ARG A 179 15.53 2.39 -21.05
N THR A 180 14.37 2.92 -20.66
CA THR A 180 13.04 2.39 -20.98
C THR A 180 12.11 3.52 -21.40
N ASP A 181 10.87 3.20 -21.75
CA ASP A 181 9.86 4.22 -22.01
C ASP A 181 9.40 4.92 -20.72
N GLY A 182 8.96 6.18 -20.86
CA GLY A 182 8.47 6.98 -19.73
C GLY A 182 7.16 6.47 -19.15
N ASP A 183 6.31 5.78 -19.92
CA ASP A 183 5.02 5.27 -19.43
C ASP A 183 5.22 4.16 -18.39
N SER A 184 6.16 3.26 -18.66
CA SER A 184 6.60 2.22 -17.75
C SER A 184 7.15 2.80 -16.44
N PHE A 185 7.85 3.93 -16.49
CA PHE A 185 8.33 4.65 -15.31
C PHE A 185 7.17 5.23 -14.47
N PHE A 186 6.25 5.96 -15.09
CA PHE A 186 5.09 6.54 -14.39
C PHE A 186 4.19 5.49 -13.74
N ASN A 187 3.89 4.42 -14.47
CA ASN A 187 3.07 3.33 -13.95
C ASN A 187 3.77 2.62 -12.78
N ALA A 188 5.11 2.49 -12.84
CA ALA A 188 5.88 1.91 -11.74
C ALA A 188 5.89 2.80 -10.49
N LEU A 189 5.99 4.12 -10.63
CA LEU A 189 5.93 5.05 -9.51
C LEU A 189 4.61 4.95 -8.72
N LEU A 190 3.51 4.71 -9.43
CA LEU A 190 2.16 4.58 -8.86
C LEU A 190 1.81 3.17 -8.37
N SER A 191 2.70 2.19 -8.58
CA SER A 191 2.56 0.83 -8.07
C SER A 191 3.38 0.69 -6.79
N PRO A 192 2.76 0.57 -5.60
CA PRO A 192 3.48 0.54 -4.34
C PRO A 192 4.55 -0.54 -4.29
N VAL A 193 4.26 -1.78 -4.66
CA VAL A 193 5.27 -2.86 -4.60
C VAL A 193 6.50 -2.59 -5.48
N ARG A 194 6.36 -1.73 -6.49
CA ARG A 194 7.44 -1.36 -7.42
C ARG A 194 8.20 -0.12 -7.01
N SER A 195 7.56 0.86 -6.37
CA SER A 195 8.19 2.13 -5.98
C SER A 195 8.46 2.27 -4.49
N GLY A 196 7.79 1.47 -3.66
CA GLY A 196 7.73 1.63 -2.21
C GLY A 196 6.93 2.86 -1.76
N LEU A 197 6.40 3.66 -2.69
CA LEU A 197 5.57 4.84 -2.40
C LEU A 197 4.09 4.45 -2.42
N VAL A 198 3.33 4.97 -1.46
CA VAL A 198 1.85 4.99 -1.57
C VAL A 198 1.44 6.43 -1.85
N LEU A 199 1.17 6.73 -3.12
CA LEU A 199 0.75 8.06 -3.57
C LEU A 199 -0.77 8.10 -3.76
N THR A 200 -1.43 9.00 -3.05
CA THR A 200 -2.87 9.26 -3.18
C THR A 200 -3.15 10.47 -4.06
N ARG A 201 -4.43 10.71 -4.40
CA ARG A 201 -4.80 11.93 -5.12
C ARG A 201 -4.56 13.17 -4.26
N ALA A 202 -4.80 13.07 -2.96
CA ALA A 202 -4.54 14.13 -2.00
C ALA A 202 -3.06 14.52 -1.93
N ASP A 203 -2.15 13.53 -1.99
CA ASP A 203 -0.70 13.78 -2.01
C ASP A 203 -0.28 14.55 -3.28
N LEU A 204 -0.75 14.10 -4.46
CA LEU A 204 -0.45 14.80 -5.72
C LEU A 204 -1.08 16.20 -5.79
N ALA A 205 -2.27 16.38 -5.21
CA ALA A 205 -2.90 17.69 -5.10
C ALA A 205 -2.14 18.62 -4.14
N ARG A 206 -1.59 18.09 -3.04
CA ARG A 206 -0.68 18.82 -2.14
C ARG A 206 0.57 19.26 -2.89
N ALA A 207 1.24 18.32 -3.55
CA ALA A 207 2.44 18.57 -4.34
C ALA A 207 2.25 19.66 -5.39
N ALA A 208 1.15 19.60 -6.16
CA ALA A 208 0.87 20.60 -7.17
C ALA A 208 0.71 22.01 -6.57
N ARG A 209 0.07 22.14 -5.40
CA ARG A 209 -0.04 23.43 -4.70
C ARG A 209 1.32 23.93 -4.20
N ASP A 210 2.09 23.05 -3.57
CA ASP A 210 3.40 23.42 -2.98
C ASP A 210 4.40 23.86 -4.06
N LEU A 211 4.31 23.26 -5.26
CA LEU A 211 5.15 23.59 -6.41
C LEU A 211 4.58 24.71 -7.30
N GLY A 212 3.38 25.23 -7.00
CA GLY A 212 2.73 26.27 -7.81
C GLY A 212 2.23 25.81 -9.18
N PHE A 213 1.99 24.51 -9.36
CA PHE A 213 1.48 23.93 -10.61
C PHE A 213 -0.04 23.98 -10.69
N GLY A 214 -0.55 24.09 -11.93
CA GLY A 214 -1.96 23.91 -12.21
C GLY A 214 -2.38 22.46 -11.99
N LEU A 215 -3.24 22.22 -10.99
CA LEU A 215 -3.78 20.89 -10.72
C LEU A 215 -4.83 20.53 -11.78
N ARG A 216 -4.59 19.40 -12.46
CA ARG A 216 -5.60 18.81 -13.35
C ARG A 216 -6.48 17.83 -12.58
N VAL A 217 -7.78 17.85 -12.82
CA VAL A 217 -8.70 16.85 -12.25
C VAL A 217 -8.62 15.59 -13.11
N GLY A 218 -8.33 14.44 -12.48
CA GLY A 218 -8.26 13.15 -13.19
C GLY A 218 -7.69 12.05 -12.32
N GLU A 219 -7.40 10.88 -12.90
CA GLU A 219 -6.71 9.79 -12.21
C GLU A 219 -5.28 10.18 -11.78
N ARG A 220 -4.72 9.49 -10.78
CA ARG A 220 -3.37 9.75 -10.25
C ARG A 220 -2.29 9.85 -11.34
N ALA A 221 -2.33 8.94 -12.32
CA ALA A 221 -1.41 8.92 -13.45
C ALA A 221 -1.48 10.19 -14.30
N TYR A 222 -2.69 10.70 -14.54
CA TYR A 222 -2.88 11.92 -15.30
C TYR A 222 -2.35 13.15 -14.55
N ILE A 223 -2.62 13.23 -13.24
CA ILE A 223 -2.13 14.31 -12.39
C ILE A 223 -0.59 14.33 -12.39
N LEU A 224 0.04 13.18 -12.13
CA LEU A 224 1.50 13.06 -12.05
C LEU A 224 2.17 13.45 -13.38
N ARG A 225 1.63 12.99 -14.51
CA ARG A 225 2.13 13.37 -15.85
C ARG A 225 1.99 14.86 -16.11
N SER A 226 0.87 15.46 -15.69
CA SER A 226 0.67 16.90 -15.82
C SER A 226 1.62 17.71 -14.94
N MET A 227 2.02 17.21 -13.78
CA MET A 227 3.05 17.85 -12.96
C MET A 227 4.42 17.76 -13.63
N MET A 228 4.78 16.57 -14.14
CA MET A 228 6.03 16.38 -14.87
C MET A 228 6.16 17.26 -16.11
N SER A 229 5.07 17.52 -16.84
CA SER A 229 5.10 18.43 -17.98
C SER A 229 5.26 19.90 -17.61
N GLN A 230 4.89 20.28 -16.38
CA GLN A 230 4.97 21.67 -15.89
C GLN A 230 6.33 21.99 -15.29
N GLY A 231 6.91 21.05 -14.54
CA GLY A 231 8.22 21.23 -13.93
C GLY A 231 8.84 19.88 -13.57
N PRO A 232 9.58 19.26 -14.50
CA PRO A 232 10.04 17.90 -14.34
C PRO A 232 11.01 17.75 -13.17
N ARG A 233 12.01 18.63 -13.07
CA ARG A 233 12.99 18.65 -11.98
C ARG A 233 12.32 18.79 -10.61
N ALA A 234 11.48 19.82 -10.44
CA ALA A 234 10.79 20.07 -9.18
C ALA A 234 9.84 18.92 -8.76
N THR A 235 9.19 18.26 -9.72
CA THR A 235 8.36 17.08 -9.45
C THR A 235 9.22 15.89 -9.00
N LEU A 236 10.36 15.65 -9.65
CA LEU A 236 11.30 14.59 -9.26
C LEU A 236 11.90 14.83 -7.88
N ASP A 237 12.31 16.07 -7.57
CA ASP A 237 12.79 16.47 -6.25
C ASP A 237 11.73 16.22 -5.17
N TRP A 238 10.47 16.60 -5.44
CA TRP A 238 9.36 16.36 -4.51
C TRP A 238 9.15 14.86 -4.28
N LEU A 239 9.12 14.05 -5.35
CA LEU A 239 8.99 12.60 -5.22
C LEU A 239 10.17 11.96 -4.47
N ALA A 240 11.39 12.47 -4.65
CA ALA A 240 12.57 12.00 -3.94
C ALA A 240 12.48 12.31 -2.44
N CYS A 241 11.97 13.49 -2.07
CA CYS A 241 11.68 13.83 -0.68
C CYS A 241 10.62 12.91 -0.06
N GLU A 242 9.51 12.69 -0.77
CA GLU A 242 8.46 11.75 -0.33
C GLU A 242 9.03 10.32 -0.17
N ALA A 243 9.95 9.89 -1.04
CA ALA A 243 10.63 8.60 -0.90
C ALA A 243 11.49 8.53 0.36
N GLY A 244 12.14 9.62 0.75
CA GLY A 244 12.86 9.75 2.03
C GLY A 244 11.93 9.57 3.22
N ASP A 245 10.80 10.29 3.24
CA ASP A 245 9.79 10.17 4.30
C ASP A 245 9.25 8.74 4.41
N TRP A 246 8.95 8.11 3.27
CA TRP A 246 8.50 6.73 3.23
C TRP A 246 9.55 5.72 3.71
N ALA A 247 10.84 5.95 3.47
CA ALA A 247 11.89 5.07 4.00
C ALA A 247 11.84 5.03 5.53
N HIS A 248 11.67 6.19 6.18
CA HIS A 248 11.51 6.28 7.62
C HIS A 248 10.21 5.64 8.13
N LEU A 249 9.12 5.80 7.39
CA LEU A 249 7.83 5.22 7.77
C LEU A 249 7.81 3.69 7.66
N HIS A 250 8.42 3.12 6.62
CA HIS A 250 8.54 1.66 6.48
C HIS A 250 9.43 1.06 7.57
N ASP A 251 10.53 1.75 7.93
CA ASP A 251 11.42 1.32 9.02
C ASP A 251 10.68 1.26 10.37
N ARG A 252 9.83 2.25 10.67
CA ARG A 252 8.96 2.22 11.87
C ARG A 252 8.01 1.02 11.89
N GLY A 253 7.51 0.60 10.73
CA GLY A 253 6.70 -0.61 10.57
C GLY A 253 7.47 -1.92 10.81
N GLY A 254 8.80 -1.87 10.88
CA GLY A 254 9.68 -3.01 11.13
C GLY A 254 9.44 -3.72 12.46
N THR A 255 8.77 -3.09 13.43
CA THR A 255 8.38 -3.74 14.68
C THR A 255 7.38 -4.88 14.46
N THR A 256 6.46 -4.72 13.50
CA THR A 256 5.35 -5.65 13.28
C THR A 256 5.74 -6.85 12.42
N ALA A 257 6.51 -6.60 11.35
CA ALA A 257 6.89 -7.59 10.36
C ALA A 257 8.23 -7.22 9.68
N PRO A 258 9.38 -7.45 10.33
CA PRO A 258 10.69 -7.05 9.81
C PRO A 258 10.98 -7.54 8.39
N GLU A 259 10.56 -8.77 8.06
CA GLU A 259 10.82 -9.46 6.78
C GLU A 259 10.05 -8.87 5.59
N VAL A 260 9.03 -8.06 5.88
CA VAL A 260 8.26 -7.31 4.89
C VAL A 260 8.70 -5.86 4.88
N ALA A 261 8.89 -5.26 6.06
CA ALA A 261 9.37 -3.88 6.19
C ALA A 261 10.73 -3.66 5.50
N ASP A 262 11.62 -4.64 5.55
CA ASP A 262 12.92 -4.57 4.88
C ASP A 262 12.75 -4.37 3.35
N PHE A 263 11.83 -5.08 2.72
CA PHE A 263 11.55 -5.01 1.29
C PHE A 263 11.06 -3.62 0.92
N TRP A 264 10.08 -3.10 1.66
CA TRP A 264 9.49 -1.79 1.39
C TRP A 264 10.51 -0.66 1.56
N THR A 265 11.32 -0.73 2.62
CA THR A 265 12.41 0.22 2.88
C THR A 265 13.46 0.20 1.78
N HIS A 266 13.94 -0.99 1.38
CA HIS A 266 14.88 -1.13 0.26
C HIS A 266 14.27 -0.60 -1.04
N ARG A 267 12.99 -0.86 -1.27
CA ARG A 267 12.34 -0.45 -2.50
C ARG A 267 12.25 1.06 -2.62
N VAL A 268 11.74 1.73 -1.59
CA VAL A 268 11.57 3.17 -1.64
C VAL A 268 12.90 3.92 -1.64
N THR A 269 13.92 3.38 -0.95
CA THR A 269 15.28 3.92 -0.99
C THR A 269 15.87 3.87 -2.40
N ALA A 270 15.70 2.75 -3.11
CA ALA A 270 16.16 2.62 -4.49
C ALA A 270 15.41 3.59 -5.44
N THR A 271 14.10 3.75 -5.25
CA THR A 271 13.29 4.71 -6.00
C THR A 271 13.72 6.15 -5.73
N GLY A 272 13.94 6.54 -4.47
CA GLY A 272 14.41 7.88 -4.10
C GLY A 272 15.76 8.24 -4.72
N ARG A 273 16.70 7.28 -4.77
CA ARG A 273 17.99 7.45 -5.47
C ARG A 273 17.80 7.70 -6.96
N LEU A 274 17.02 6.86 -7.63
CA LEU A 274 16.73 7.04 -9.06
C LEU A 274 16.09 8.42 -9.34
N LEU A 275 15.15 8.85 -8.51
CA LEU A 275 14.49 10.15 -8.65
C LEU A 275 15.47 11.32 -8.47
N SER A 276 16.37 11.21 -7.48
CA SER A 276 17.40 12.21 -7.22
C SER A 276 18.41 12.31 -8.38
N ASP A 277 18.85 11.16 -8.90
CA ASP A 277 19.76 11.10 -10.05
C ASP A 277 19.13 11.75 -11.29
N LEU A 278 17.87 11.42 -11.59
CA LEU A 278 17.14 12.01 -12.72
C LEU A 278 16.95 13.52 -12.58
N SER A 279 16.71 14.01 -11.35
CA SER A 279 16.59 15.44 -11.09
C SER A 279 17.93 16.17 -11.30
N ALA A 280 19.03 15.57 -10.86
CA ALA A 280 20.37 16.11 -11.03
C ALA A 280 20.78 16.19 -12.50
N ASP A 281 20.46 15.16 -13.30
CA ASP A 281 20.71 15.15 -14.75
C ASP A 281 20.02 16.34 -15.44
N ILE A 282 18.74 16.61 -15.13
CA ILE A 282 18.00 17.75 -15.68
C ILE A 282 18.63 19.08 -15.24
N GLY A 283 19.13 19.17 -14.00
CA GLY A 283 19.83 20.36 -13.52
C GLY A 283 21.11 20.64 -14.30
N ALA A 284 21.91 19.61 -14.56
CA ALA A 284 23.16 19.72 -15.29
C ALA A 284 22.95 20.14 -16.75
N ASP A 285 21.91 19.62 -17.41
CA ASP A 285 21.56 19.99 -18.78
C ASP A 285 21.18 21.48 -18.89
N LEU A 286 20.36 21.97 -17.96
CA LEU A 286 19.96 23.39 -17.91
C LEU A 286 21.15 24.33 -17.67
N ASP A 287 22.06 23.96 -16.76
CA ASP A 287 23.26 24.75 -16.48
C ASP A 287 24.22 24.77 -17.69
N SER A 288 24.29 23.67 -18.46
CA SER A 288 25.08 23.58 -19.69
C SER A 288 24.50 24.46 -20.81
N GLU A 289 23.18 24.49 -20.99
CA GLU A 289 22.51 25.34 -21.99
C GLU A 289 22.74 26.84 -21.68
N LEU A 290 22.58 27.24 -20.42
CA LEU A 290 22.82 28.62 -19.97
C LEU A 290 24.29 29.05 -20.12
N GLY A 291 25.24 28.16 -19.87
CA GLY A 291 26.67 28.43 -20.07
C GLY A 291 27.07 28.59 -21.54
N ALA A 292 26.41 27.87 -22.46
CA ALA A 292 26.66 27.96 -23.89
C ALA A 292 26.12 29.27 -24.51
N ASP A 293 24.99 29.77 -24.03
CA ASP A 293 24.41 31.04 -24.49
C ASP A 293 25.24 32.25 -24.03
N VAL A 294 25.87 32.20 -22.86
CA VAL A 294 26.75 33.26 -22.34
C VAL A 294 28.11 33.31 -23.09
N GLN A 295 28.54 32.21 -23.69
CA GLN A 295 29.79 32.18 -24.49
C GLN A 295 29.59 32.60 -25.96
N ASN A 296 28.34 32.62 -26.45
CA ASN A 296 28.00 32.96 -27.84
C ASN A 296 27.33 34.34 -28.00
N GLY A 297 27.18 35.12 -26.91
CA GLY A 297 26.66 36.50 -26.91
C GLY A 297 27.74 37.53 -26.63
#